data_AF-R1CS23-F1
#
_entry.id   AF-R1CS23-F1
#
_cell.length_a   1.000
_cell.length_b   1.000
_cell.length_c   1.000
_cell.angle_alpha   90.00
_cell.angle_beta   90.00
_cell.angle_gamma   90.00
#
_symmetry.space_group_name_H-M   'P 1'
#
loop_
_entity.id
_entity.type
_entity.pdbx_description
1 polymer ?
#
loop_
_entity_poly.entity_id
_entity_poly.type
_entity_poly.pdbx_seq_one_letter_code
_entity_poly.pdbx_strand_id
1 'polypeptide(L)' 'MPWKKGKVRFDDGTVYPAELLVKDNGEVWNMKVYKDGGVIEEIDAQEFASKFGKSAEEVYPFRYEIED' A
#
# COMPACT_ATOMS: atom_id res chain seq x y z
N MET A 1 9.82 -1.48 11.91
CA MET A 1 9.06 -1.39 10.64
C MET A 1 9.58 -0.19 9.85
N PRO A 2 10.49 -0.39 8.89
CA PRO A 2 10.94 0.68 8.00
C PRO A 2 9.88 0.95 6.92
N TRP A 3 9.71 2.23 6.57
CA TRP A 3 8.99 2.61 5.36
C TRP A 3 9.88 2.34 4.14
N LYS A 4 9.34 1.62 3.16
CA LYS A 4 10.00 1.34 1.89
C LYS A 4 9.34 2.14 0.78
N LYS A 5 10.14 2.73 -0.09
CA LYS A 5 9.63 3.41 -1.28
C LYS A 5 9.19 2.40 -2.31
N GLY A 6 8.14 2.74 -3.04
CA GLY A 6 7.61 1.88 -4.08
C GLY A 6 6.57 2.60 -4.92
N LYS A 7 5.79 1.81 -5.65
CA LYS A 7 4.68 2.28 -6.47
C LYS A 7 3.46 1.42 -6.23
N VAL A 8 2.29 2.03 -6.30
CA VAL A 8 1.00 1.35 -6.26
C VAL A 8 0.31 1.52 -7.61
N ARG A 9 -0.22 0.43 -8.17
CA ARG A 9 -1.05 0.46 -9.37
C ARG A 9 -2.49 0.15 -9.01
N PHE A 10 -3.40 1.09 -9.26
CA PHE A 10 -4.83 0.90 -9.07
C PHE A 10 -5.46 0.09 -10.21
N ASP A 11 -6.70 -0.33 -10.01
CA ASP A 11 -7.49 -1.15 -10.96
C ASP A 11 -7.79 -0.41 -12.27
N ASP A 12 -7.88 0.91 -12.23
CA ASP A 12 -7.96 1.80 -13.40
C ASP A 12 -6.67 1.85 -14.25
N GLY A 13 -5.59 1.21 -13.77
CA GLY A 13 -4.28 1.17 -14.41
C GLY A 13 -3.36 2.34 -14.05
N THR A 14 -3.82 3.30 -13.25
CA THR A 14 -3.03 4.45 -12.81
C THR A 14 -1.96 4.01 -11.81
N VAL A 15 -0.74 4.55 -11.95
CA VAL A 15 0.39 4.25 -11.09
C VAL A 15 0.77 5.50 -10.28
N TYR A 16 0.87 5.34 -8.97
CA TYR A 16 1.30 6.41 -8.07
C TYR A 16 2.55 6.00 -7.29
N PRO A 17 3.47 6.95 -7.00
CA PRO A 17 4.50 6.73 -6.00
C PRO A 17 3.87 6.46 -4.64
N ALA A 18 4.43 5.51 -3.91
CA ALA A 18 3.93 5.11 -2.60
C ALA A 18 5.07 4.83 -1.63
N GLU A 19 4.79 4.96 -0.34
CA GLU A 19 5.63 4.39 0.71
C GLU A 19 4.84 3.30 1.43
N LEU A 20 5.46 2.12 1.59
CA LEU A 20 4.86 0.96 2.23
C LEU A 20 5.57 0.72 3.55
N LEU A 21 4.81 0.69 4.64
CA LEU A 21 5.28 0.24 5.95
C LEU A 21 5.21 -1.28 5.97
N VAL A 22 6.36 -1.93 5.80
CA VAL A 22 6.42 -3.39 5.70
C VAL A 22 6.88 -3.98 7.04
N LYS A 23 6.20 -5.02 7.51
CA LYS A 23 6.60 -5.84 8.65
C LYS A 23 7.78 -6.74 8.30
N ASP A 24 8.41 -7.30 9.32
CA ASP A 24 9.58 -8.17 9.16
C ASP A 24 9.27 -9.47 8.39
N ASN A 25 8.00 -9.88 8.32
CA ASN A 25 7.52 -11.03 7.55
C ASN A 25 7.14 -10.69 6.09
N GLY A 26 7.33 -9.43 5.65
CA GLY A 26 6.99 -8.98 4.30
C GLY A 26 5.55 -8.49 4.12
N GLU A 27 4.72 -8.51 5.16
CA GLU A 27 3.36 -7.95 5.10
C GLU A 27 3.39 -6.43 5.07
N VAL A 28 2.58 -5.82 4.20
CA VAL A 28 2.35 -4.37 4.22
C VAL A 28 1.34 -4.06 5.33
N TRP A 29 1.76 -3.26 6.31
CA TRP A 29 0.92 -2.79 7.41
C TRP A 29 0.15 -1.52 7.05
N ASN A 30 0.83 -0.58 6.39
CA ASN A 30 0.26 0.71 6.02
C ASN A 30 0.91 1.20 4.71
N MET A 31 0.20 1.98 3.93
CA MET A 31 0.68 2.55 2.67
C MET A 31 0.29 4.01 2.54
N LYS A 32 1.23 4.85 2.13
CA LYS A 32 1.01 6.25 1.79
C LYS A 32 1.11 6.42 0.29
N VAL A 33 0.05 6.93 -0.32
CA VAL A 33 -0.02 7.20 -1.75
C VAL A 33 0.29 8.67 -1.97
N TYR A 34 1.24 8.95 -2.86
CA TYR A 34 1.67 10.30 -3.18
C TYR A 34 1.17 10.74 -4.54
N LYS A 35 0.73 11.99 -4.63
CA LYS A 35 0.40 12.68 -5.90
C LYS A 35 0.82 14.13 -5.79
N ASP A 36 1.48 14.65 -6.83
CA ASP A 36 1.97 16.03 -6.89
C ASP A 36 2.83 16.46 -5.68
N GLY A 37 3.57 15.52 -5.08
CA GLY A 37 4.45 15.75 -3.94
C GLY A 37 3.79 15.75 -2.56
N GLY A 38 2.47 15.51 -2.48
CA GLY A 38 1.73 15.36 -1.23
C GLY A 38 1.17 13.95 -1.04
N VAL A 39 0.88 13.56 0.21
CA VAL A 39 0.12 12.35 0.51
C VAL A 39 -1.35 12.62 0.21
N ILE A 40 -1.92 11.87 -0.73
CA ILE A 40 -3.35 11.98 -1.06
C ILE A 40 -4.19 10.94 -0.34
N GLU A 41 -3.58 9.84 0.10
CA GLU A 41 -4.27 8.77 0.78
C GLU A 41 -3.31 7.98 1.67
N GLU A 42 -3.74 7.68 2.89
CA GLU A 42 -3.08 6.76 3.81
C GLU A 42 -4.01 5.57 4.03
N ILE A 43 -3.54 4.39 3.63
CA ILE A 43 -4.32 3.16 3.63
C ILE A 43 -3.80 2.25 4.72
N ASP A 44 -4.53 2.18 5.82
CA ASP A 44 -4.38 1.11 6.81
C ASP A 44 -4.88 -0.20 6.18
N ALA A 45 -3.94 -1.12 5.96
CA ALA A 45 -4.20 -2.39 5.30
C ALA A 45 -5.24 -3.23 6.07
N GLN A 46 -5.20 -3.15 7.39
CA GLN A 46 -6.05 -3.92 8.29
C GLN A 46 -7.46 -3.34 8.34
N GLU A 47 -7.60 -2.01 8.43
CA GLU A 47 -8.90 -1.33 8.43
C GLU A 47 -9.60 -1.52 7.08
N PHE A 48 -8.86 -1.38 5.98
CA PHE A 48 -9.39 -1.59 4.64
C PHE A 48 -9.87 -3.03 4.47
N ALA A 49 -9.06 -4.02 4.87
CA ALA A 49 -9.42 -5.42 4.73
C ALA A 49 -10.62 -5.85 5.60
N SER A 50 -10.73 -5.27 6.79
CA SER A 50 -11.85 -5.50 7.70
C SER A 50 -13.20 -5.07 7.11
N LYS A 51 -13.23 -4.04 6.24
CA LYS A 51 -14.47 -3.62 5.53
C LYS A 51 -15.01 -4.70 4.60
N PHE A 52 -14.16 -5.64 4.18
CA PHE A 52 -14.51 -6.73 3.26
C PHE A 52 -14.51 -8.10 3.96
N GLY A 53 -14.31 -8.16 5.27
CA GLY A 53 -14.26 -9.42 6.03
C GLY A 53 -13.12 -10.35 5.60
N LYS A 54 -12.02 -9.78 5.11
CA LYS A 54 -10.86 -10.48 4.54
C LYS A 54 -9.59 -10.13 5.32
N SER A 55 -8.52 -10.91 5.16
CA SER A 55 -7.21 -10.54 5.72
C SER A 55 -6.53 -9.44 4.88
N ALA A 56 -5.63 -8.65 5.47
CA ALA A 56 -4.88 -7.61 4.76
C ALA A 56 -4.17 -8.17 3.49
N GLU A 57 -3.71 -9.41 3.56
CA GLU A 57 -3.07 -10.15 2.48
C GLU A 57 -4.04 -10.46 1.32
N GLU A 58 -5.33 -10.66 1.61
CA GLU A 58 -6.38 -10.99 0.63
C GLU A 58 -7.01 -9.77 -0.04
N VAL A 59 -6.96 -8.61 0.61
CA VAL A 59 -7.56 -7.38 0.09
C VAL A 59 -6.55 -6.47 -0.55
N TYR A 60 -5.25 -6.70 -0.38
CA TYR A 60 -4.22 -5.97 -1.12
C TYR A 60 -4.23 -6.38 -2.60
N PRO A 61 -4.82 -5.60 -3.53
CA PRO A 61 -4.95 -5.99 -4.92
C PRO A 61 -4.10 -5.07 -5.82
N PHE A 62 -3.06 -4.44 -5.27
CA PHE A 62 -2.17 -3.58 -6.03
C PHE A 62 -0.87 -4.34 -6.21
N ARG A 63 -0.47 -4.59 -7.46
CA ARG A 63 0.91 -4.96 -7.74
C ARG A 63 1.76 -3.80 -7.24
N TYR A 64 2.38 -3.97 -6.07
CA TYR A 64 3.33 -3.02 -5.54
C TYR A 64 4.73 -3.46 -5.93
N GLU A 65 5.52 -2.50 -6.38
CA GLU A 65 6.95 -2.70 -6.61
C GLU A 65 7.67 -1.90 -5.54
N ILE A 66 8.50 -2.60 -4.76
CA ILE A 66 9.46 -1.96 -3.86
C ILE A 66 10.66 -1.57 -4.72
N GLU A 67 11.04 -0.30 -4.70
CA GLU A 67 12.28 0.15 -5.34
C GLU A 67 13.44 -0.15 -4.35
N ASP A 68 14.41 -0.96 -4.79
CA ASP A 68 15.67 -1.21 -4.06
C ASP A 68 16.57 0.04 -4.05
#